data_AF-A0A1J3EX06-F1
#
_entry.id   AF-A0A1J3EX06-F1
#
_cell.length_a   1.000
_cell.length_b   1.000
_cell.length_c   1.000
_cell.angle_alpha   90.00
_cell.angle_beta   90.00
_cell.angle_gamma   90.00
#
_symmetry.space_group_name_H-M   'P 1'
#
loop_
_entity.id
_entity.type
_entity.pdbx_description
1 polymer ?
#
loop_
_entity_poly.entity_id
_entity_poly.type
_entity_poly.pdbx_seq_one_letter_code
_entity_poly.pdbx_strand_id
1 'polypeptide(L)'
;LEQFCVSVASNVSLLQKSSKCPEECREAIASLVYAAARVSEVPELRDLRSLFAERYANSLDHFINPQLVERLKAEPPSKEMKVELLQEIARENSINWDAKSLEQRLYTRVPPPPQHHHKDEANNDHPEKKT
;
A
#
# COMPACT_ATOMS: atom_id res chain seq x y z
N LEU A 1 0.07 -20.01 -4.56
CA LEU A 1 -1.31 -19.85 -4.06
C LEU A 1 -2.11 -21.12 -4.25
N GLU A 2 -2.23 -21.62 -5.48
CA GLU A 2 -2.96 -22.87 -5.81
C GLU A 2 -2.54 -24.07 -4.94
N GLN A 3 -1.25 -24.25 -4.69
CA GLN A 3 -0.77 -25.34 -3.85
C GLN A 3 -1.28 -25.28 -2.41
N PHE A 4 -1.51 -24.08 -1.86
CA PHE A 4 -2.14 -23.94 -0.55
C PHE A 4 -3.62 -24.32 -0.60
N CYS A 5 -4.33 -23.96 -1.67
CA CYS A 5 -5.71 -24.41 -1.89
C CYS A 5 -5.80 -25.94 -1.96
N VAL A 6 -4.90 -26.57 -2.71
CA VAL A 6 -4.84 -28.05 -2.84
C VAL A 6 -4.54 -28.70 -1.49
N SER A 7 -3.62 -28.14 -0.70
CA SER A 7 -3.31 -28.66 0.64
C SER A 7 -4.52 -28.62 1.57
N VAL A 8 -5.24 -27.48 1.60
CA VAL A 8 -6.46 -27.35 2.40
C VAL A 8 -7.55 -28.31 1.92
N ALA A 9 -7.78 -28.39 0.60
CA ALA A 9 -8.78 -29.27 0.01
C ALA A 9 -8.52 -30.75 0.31
N SER A 10 -7.25 -31.17 0.25
CA SER A 10 -6.83 -32.56 0.54
C SER A 10 -7.05 -32.95 2.00
N ASN A 11 -7.15 -31.97 2.90
CA ASN A 11 -7.23 -32.18 4.35
C ASN A 11 -8.55 -31.71 4.96
N VAL A 12 -9.60 -31.49 4.16
CA VAL A 12 -10.93 -31.06 4.65
C VAL A 12 -11.46 -31.97 5.76
N SER A 13 -11.29 -33.29 5.61
CA SER A 13 -11.71 -34.28 6.62
C SER A 13 -11.03 -34.07 7.98
N LEU A 14 -9.79 -33.58 8.01
CA LEU A 14 -9.09 -33.26 9.27
C LEU A 14 -9.60 -31.95 9.85
N LEU A 15 -9.82 -30.94 9.01
CA LEU A 15 -10.35 -29.62 9.40
C LEU A 15 -11.78 -29.71 9.97
N GLN A 16 -12.59 -30.65 9.49
CA GLN A 16 -13.94 -30.88 10.01
C GLN A 16 -13.94 -31.52 11.40
N LYS A 17 -12.98 -32.41 11.68
CA LYS A 17 -12.92 -33.18 12.93
C LYS A 17 -12.30 -32.43 14.10
N SER A 18 -11.48 -31.42 13.83
CA SER A 18 -10.76 -30.66 14.85
C SER A 18 -11.30 -29.24 14.98
N SER A 19 -11.46 -28.78 16.22
CA SER A 19 -11.73 -27.36 16.50
C SER A 19 -10.46 -26.51 16.39
N LYS A 20 -9.28 -27.11 16.53
CA LYS A 20 -7.98 -26.44 16.39
C LYS A 20 -7.44 -26.62 14.98
N CYS A 21 -6.67 -25.65 14.48
CA CYS A 21 -6.04 -25.77 13.18
C CYS A 21 -5.00 -26.91 13.18
N PRO A 22 -5.16 -27.96 12.34
CA PRO A 22 -4.17 -29.03 12.18
C PRO A 22 -2.84 -28.46 11.69
N GLU A 23 -1.73 -29.04 12.16
CA GLU A 23 -0.39 -28.55 11.84
C GLU A 23 -0.09 -28.64 10.35
N GLU A 24 -0.58 -29.71 9.73
CA GLU A 24 -0.40 -30.06 8.32
C GLU A 24 -1.00 -28.99 7.39
N CYS A 25 -2.03 -28.28 7.85
CA CYS A 25 -2.76 -27.28 7.09
C CYS A 25 -2.51 -25.85 7.56
N ARG A 26 -1.87 -25.67 8.71
CA ARG A 26 -1.78 -24.38 9.39
C ARG A 26 -1.08 -23.32 8.55
N GLU A 27 0.02 -23.69 7.90
CA GLU A 27 0.72 -22.77 6.99
C GLU A 27 -0.15 -22.42 5.78
N ALA A 28 -0.80 -23.42 5.18
CA ALA A 28 -1.64 -23.21 4.00
C ALA A 28 -2.82 -22.28 4.32
N ILE A 29 -3.48 -22.48 5.46
CA ILE A 29 -4.60 -21.65 5.91
C ILE A 29 -4.15 -20.22 6.20
N ALA A 30 -3.07 -20.05 6.97
CA ALA A 30 -2.52 -18.73 7.27
C ALA A 30 -2.11 -17.97 5.99
N SER A 31 -1.49 -18.69 5.05
CA SER A 31 -1.08 -18.17 3.74
C SER A 31 -2.27 -17.75 2.88
N LEU A 32 -3.36 -18.52 2.86
CA LEU A 32 -4.60 -18.16 2.14
C LEU A 32 -5.30 -16.95 2.75
N VAL A 33 -5.39 -16.89 4.08
CA VAL A 33 -5.94 -15.74 4.83
C VAL A 33 -5.17 -14.46 4.48
N TYR A 34 -3.83 -14.53 4.45
CA TYR A 34 -2.97 -13.42 4.06
C TYR A 34 -3.17 -13.00 2.59
N ALA A 35 -3.27 -13.97 1.68
CA ALA A 35 -3.45 -13.73 0.25
C ALA A 35 -4.81 -13.10 -0.08
N ALA A 36 -5.87 -13.42 0.66
CA ALA A 36 -7.22 -12.90 0.45
C ALA A 36 -7.34 -11.37 0.52
N ALA A 37 -6.42 -10.69 1.22
CA ALA A 37 -6.37 -9.24 1.27
C ALA A 37 -5.63 -8.60 0.07
N ARG A 38 -4.86 -9.39 -0.70
CA ARG A 38 -3.92 -8.92 -1.73
C ARG A 38 -4.28 -9.40 -3.14
N VAL A 39 -5.11 -10.43 -3.26
CA VAL A 39 -5.54 -11.00 -4.54
C VAL A 39 -6.98 -10.56 -4.80
N SER A 40 -7.16 -9.49 -5.59
CA SER A 40 -8.49 -8.97 -5.97
C SER A 40 -9.23 -9.87 -6.94
N GLU A 41 -8.49 -10.57 -7.79
CA GLU A 41 -9.03 -11.37 -8.91
C GLU A 41 -9.75 -12.65 -8.48
N VAL A 42 -9.57 -13.08 -7.23
CA VAL A 42 -10.16 -14.31 -6.69
C VAL A 42 -10.97 -13.97 -5.43
N PRO A 43 -12.22 -13.46 -5.58
CA PRO A 43 -13.03 -13.02 -4.46
C PRO A 43 -13.37 -14.14 -3.47
N GLU A 44 -13.41 -15.41 -3.90
CA GLU A 44 -13.68 -16.60 -3.07
C GLU A 44 -12.66 -16.77 -1.94
N LEU A 45 -11.44 -16.22 -2.10
CA LEU A 45 -10.44 -16.20 -1.03
C LEU A 45 -10.92 -15.39 0.18
N ARG A 46 -11.80 -14.41 -0.02
CA ARG A 46 -12.36 -13.60 1.07
C ARG A 46 -13.35 -14.40 1.91
N ASP A 47 -14.07 -15.32 1.29
CA ASP A 47 -14.97 -16.25 2.00
C ASP A 47 -14.15 -17.23 2.82
N LEU A 48 -13.09 -17.79 2.25
CA LEU A 48 -12.13 -18.62 2.99
C LEU A 48 -11.48 -17.88 4.14
N ARG A 49 -11.08 -16.62 3.93
CA ARG A 49 -10.54 -15.78 5.00
C ARG A 49 -11.54 -15.62 6.15
N SER A 50 -12.79 -15.33 5.83
CA SER A 50 -13.84 -15.14 6.85
C SER A 50 -14.08 -16.44 7.62
N LEU A 51 -14.21 -17.56 6.91
CA LEU A 51 -14.39 -18.90 7.47
C LEU A 51 -13.24 -19.28 8.42
N PHE A 52 -11.99 -19.11 7.98
CA PHE A 52 -10.83 -19.49 8.79
C PHE A 52 -10.54 -18.50 9.91
N ALA A 53 -10.82 -17.22 9.74
CA ALA A 53 -10.74 -16.25 10.82
C ALA A 53 -11.74 -16.57 11.93
N GLU A 54 -12.98 -16.92 11.60
CA GLU A 54 -13.98 -17.33 12.60
C GLU A 54 -13.58 -18.62 13.31
N ARG A 55 -13.08 -19.61 12.56
CA ARG A 55 -12.70 -20.92 13.13
C ARG A 55 -11.41 -20.92 13.94
N TYR A 56 -10.42 -20.10 13.56
CA TYR A 56 -9.04 -20.22 14.02
C TYR A 56 -8.40 -18.89 14.46
N ALA A 57 -9.22 -17.88 14.78
CA ALA A 57 -8.93 -16.45 14.98
C ALA A 57 -7.57 -16.05 15.61
N ASN A 58 -6.95 -16.92 16.41
CA ASN A 58 -5.72 -16.64 17.16
C ASN A 58 -4.56 -17.64 16.89
N SER A 59 -4.73 -18.64 16.02
CA SER A 59 -3.72 -19.70 15.80
C SER A 59 -2.93 -19.59 14.50
N LEU A 60 -3.13 -18.52 13.72
CA LEU A 60 -2.62 -18.42 12.35
C LEU A 60 -1.52 -17.38 12.14
N ASP A 61 -1.41 -16.37 13.01
CA ASP A 61 -0.63 -15.15 12.76
C ASP A 61 0.87 -15.36 12.50
N HIS A 62 1.42 -16.49 12.92
CA HIS A 62 2.85 -16.78 12.84
C HIS A 62 3.23 -17.84 11.80
N PHE A 63 2.25 -18.40 11.09
CA PHE A 63 2.46 -19.55 10.20
C PHE A 63 2.36 -19.19 8.72
N ILE A 64 2.46 -17.90 8.37
CA ILE A 64 2.35 -17.47 6.98
C ILE A 64 3.64 -17.84 6.23
N ASN A 65 3.51 -18.37 5.02
CA ASN A 65 4.65 -18.69 4.18
C ASN A 65 5.42 -17.41 3.79
N PRO A 66 6.71 -17.26 4.14
CA PRO A 66 7.46 -16.02 3.93
C PRO A 66 7.69 -15.72 2.44
N GLN A 67 7.88 -16.75 1.61
CA GLN A 67 8.01 -16.58 0.16
C GLN A 67 6.72 -16.01 -0.44
N LEU A 68 5.55 -16.45 0.05
CA LEU A 68 4.27 -15.87 -0.36
C LEU A 68 4.15 -14.41 0.07
N VAL A 69 4.58 -14.06 1.29
CA VAL A 69 4.58 -12.69 1.80
C VAL A 69 5.39 -11.78 0.89
N GLU A 70 6.61 -12.18 0.54
CA GLU A 70 7.49 -11.43 -0.37
C GLU A 70 6.86 -11.27 -1.76
N ARG A 71 6.32 -12.34 -2.32
CA ARG A 71 5.74 -12.34 -3.67
C ARG A 71 4.46 -11.51 -3.79
N LEU A 72 3.65 -11.45 -2.73
CA LEU A 72 2.41 -10.67 -2.70
C LEU A 72 2.59 -9.28 -2.08
N LYS A 73 3.82 -8.93 -1.67
CA LYS A 73 4.10 -7.59 -1.18
C LYS A 73 3.92 -6.61 -2.33
N ALA A 74 2.96 -5.71 -2.19
CA ALA A 74 2.78 -4.61 -3.12
C ALA A 74 3.91 -3.61 -2.91
N GLU A 75 4.84 -3.53 -3.86
CA GLU A 75 5.78 -2.43 -3.92
C GLU A 75 5.11 -1.23 -4.61
N PRO A 76 5.18 -0.03 -4.03
CA PRO A 76 4.65 1.16 -4.69
C PRO A 76 5.41 1.38 -6.01
N PRO A 77 4.72 1.72 -7.12
CA PRO A 77 5.40 1.98 -8.37
C PRO A 77 6.38 3.14 -8.23
N SER A 78 7.51 3.06 -8.94
CA SER A 78 8.51 4.13 -8.96
C SER A 78 7.92 5.42 -9.54
N LYS A 79 8.58 6.55 -9.29
CA LYS A 79 8.11 7.85 -9.83
C LYS A 79 8.13 7.84 -11.35
N GLU A 80 9.17 7.23 -11.92
CA GLU A 80 9.38 7.05 -13.35
C GLU A 80 8.25 6.19 -13.96
N MET A 81 7.96 5.04 -13.34
CA MET A 81 6.86 4.15 -13.76
C MET A 81 5.50 4.85 -13.76
N LYS A 82 5.25 5.72 -12.78
CA LYS A 82 4.01 6.52 -12.74
C LYS A 82 3.92 7.48 -13.92
N VAL A 83 5.01 8.15 -14.28
CA VAL A 83 5.03 9.11 -15.39
C VAL A 83 4.86 8.38 -16.72
N GLU A 84 5.60 7.30 -16.94
CA GLU A 84 5.54 6.49 -18.16
C GLU A 84 4.14 5.91 -18.38
N LEU A 85 3.56 5.28 -17.35
CA LEU A 85 2.23 4.68 -17.44
C LEU A 85 1.14 5.73 -17.73
N LEU A 86 1.19 6.88 -17.07
CA LEU A 86 0.22 7.96 -17.30
C LEU A 86 0.36 8.56 -18.71
N GLN A 87 1.60 8.68 -19.22
CA GLN A 87 1.86 9.14 -20.57
C GLN A 87 1.32 8.16 -21.62
N GLU A 88 1.46 6.85 -21.38
CA GLU A 88 0.93 5.80 -22.25
C GLU A 88 -0.60 5.84 -22.31
N ILE A 89 -1.27 5.88 -21.15
CA ILE A 89 -2.73 5.98 -21.05
C ILE A 89 -3.24 7.24 -21.76
N ALA A 90 -2.56 8.39 -21.58
CA ALA A 90 -2.94 9.64 -22.23
C ALA A 90 -2.83 9.54 -23.77
N ARG A 91 -1.74 8.94 -24.27
CA ARG A 91 -1.54 8.70 -25.70
C ARG A 91 -2.62 7.80 -26.29
N GLU A 92 -2.98 6.71 -25.60
CA GLU A 92 -4.04 5.78 -26.03
C GLU A 92 -5.41 6.45 -26.11
N ASN A 93 -5.67 7.41 -25.22
CA ASN A 93 -6.94 8.13 -25.16
C ASN A 93 -6.91 9.48 -25.92
N SER A 94 -5.86 9.75 -26.70
CA SER A 94 -5.66 11.03 -27.43
C SER A 94 -5.75 12.27 -26.53
N ILE A 95 -5.34 12.14 -25.27
CA ILE A 95 -5.28 13.24 -24.30
C ILE A 95 -3.91 13.91 -24.42
N ASN A 96 -3.90 15.21 -24.69
CA ASN A 96 -2.69 16.01 -24.59
C ASN A 96 -2.34 16.24 -23.12
N TRP A 97 -1.49 15.36 -22.57
CA TRP A 97 -1.08 15.38 -21.17
C TRP A 97 0.37 15.83 -21.03
N ASP A 98 0.65 16.64 -20.00
CA ASP A 98 1.98 17.20 -19.73
C ASP A 98 2.74 16.37 -18.68
N ALA A 99 3.57 15.43 -19.15
CA ALA A 99 4.43 14.61 -18.30
C ALA A 99 5.44 15.43 -17.49
N LYS A 100 5.99 16.50 -18.07
CA LYS A 100 7.05 17.30 -17.44
C LYS A 100 6.55 18.02 -16.19
N SER A 101 5.31 18.50 -16.24
CA SER A 101 4.64 19.09 -15.06
C SER A 101 4.51 18.09 -13.91
N LEU A 102 4.17 16.82 -14.19
CA LEU A 102 4.12 15.78 -13.15
C LEU A 102 5.52 15.44 -12.61
N GLU A 103 6.51 15.27 -13.49
CA GLU A 103 7.90 15.01 -13.09
C GLU A 103 8.42 16.09 -12.14
N GLN A 104 8.22 17.36 -12.49
CA GLN A 104 8.56 18.47 -11.60
C GLN A 104 7.91 18.30 -10.24
N ARG A 105 6.60 18.06 -10.15
CA ARG A 105 5.93 17.84 -8.85
C ARG A 105 6.45 16.63 -8.07
N LEU A 106 6.91 15.58 -8.76
CA LEU A 106 7.43 14.36 -8.12
C LEU A 106 8.87 14.52 -7.61
N TYR A 107 9.72 15.31 -8.28
CA TYR A 107 11.14 15.46 -7.94
C TYR A 107 11.49 16.79 -7.28
N THR A 108 10.74 17.86 -7.52
CA THR A 108 10.88 19.14 -6.83
C THR A 108 9.90 19.25 -5.66
N ARG A 109 10.28 18.73 -4.49
CA ARG A 109 9.85 19.34 -3.22
C ARG A 109 10.78 20.53 -2.96
N VAL A 110 10.57 21.65 -3.63
CA VAL A 110 11.25 22.90 -3.22
C VAL A 110 10.56 23.36 -1.93
N PRO A 111 11.26 23.45 -0.78
CA PRO A 111 10.68 24.09 0.40
C PRO A 111 10.30 25.54 0.02
N PRO A 112 9.16 26.07 0.49
CA PRO A 112 8.75 27.42 0.14
C PRO A 112 9.88 28.41 0.49
N PRO A 113 10.19 29.39 -0.38
CA PRO A 113 11.21 30.38 -0.09
C PRO A 113 10.91 31.10 1.22
N PRO A 114 11.92 31.46 2.05
CA PRO A 114 11.69 32.25 3.24
C PRO A 114 10.96 33.54 2.87
N GLN A 115 9.74 33.73 3.39
CA GLN A 115 9.02 34.99 3.22
C GLN A 115 9.72 36.05 4.07
N HIS A 116 10.53 36.90 3.44
CA HIS A 116 11.04 38.11 4.08
C HIS A 116 9.87 39.10 4.22
N HIS A 117 9.29 39.17 5.40
CA HIS A 117 8.48 40.30 5.82
C HIS A 117 9.39 41.52 5.99
N HIS A 118 9.40 42.42 5.00
CA HIS A 118 9.84 43.79 5.22
C HIS A 118 8.82 44.47 6.15
N LYS A 119 9.21 44.75 7.39
CA LYS A 119 8.52 45.71 8.25
C LYS A 119 8.93 47.10 7.78
N ASP A 120 7.95 47.87 7.35
CA ASP A 120 8.03 49.32 7.27
C ASP A 120 8.24 49.88 8.69
N GLU A 121 9.38 50.51 8.94
CA GLU A 121 9.55 51.42 10.09
C GLU A 121 9.57 52.86 9.58
N ALA A 122 8.38 53.45 9.53
CA ALA A 122 8.25 54.88 9.71
C ALA A 122 8.34 55.16 11.21
N ASN A 123 9.34 55.91 11.67
CA ASN A 123 9.03 57.03 12.53
C ASN A 123 10.11 58.13 12.51
N ASN A 124 9.57 59.34 12.49
CA ASN A 124 10.16 60.65 12.49
C ASN A 124 10.60 61.03 13.91
N ASP A 125 11.75 61.67 14.11
CA ASP A 125 11.89 62.67 15.17
C ASP A 125 13.03 63.66 14.90
N HIS A 126 12.66 64.93 14.95
CA HIS A 126 13.52 66.11 14.87
C HIS A 126 13.39 66.84 16.21
N PRO A 127 14.47 67.35 16.81
CA PRO A 127 14.33 68.44 17.76
C PRO A 127 15.07 69.71 17.33
N GLU A 128 14.37 70.81 17.55
CA GLU A 128 14.74 72.19 17.27
C GLU A 128 15.93 72.72 18.08
N LYS A 129 16.45 73.86 17.60
CA LYS A 129 17.59 74.64 18.10
C LYS A 129 17.36 75.33 19.44
N LYS A 130 18.43 75.43 20.25
CA LYS A 130 18.81 76.53 21.17
C LYS A 130 20.26 76.25 21.59
N THR A 131 21.26 77.13 21.55
CA THR A 131 21.35 78.59 21.73
C THR A 131 22.58 79.08 20.96
#